data_AF-A0A1C6L2J9-F1
#
_entry.id   AF-A0A1C6L2J9-F1
#
_cell.length_a   1.000
_cell.length_b   1.000
_cell.length_c   1.000
_cell.angle_alpha   90.00
_cell.angle_beta   90.00
_cell.angle_gamma   90.00
#
_symmetry.space_group_name_H-M   'P 1'
#
loop_
_entity.id
_entity.type
_entity.pdbx_description
1 polymer ?
#
loop_
_entity_poly.entity_id
_entity_poly.type
_entity_poly.pdbx_seq_one_letter_code
_entity_poly.pdbx_strand_id
1 'polypeptide(L)' 'MATKVVKEEVIRARVDKNLKYRLKKMCKEKKISMSQLIINMIENEVNKYEFKMKNKKIIDSRAEGTEKKLKKLKEKLKGQ' A
#
# COMPACT_ATOMS: atom_id res chain seq x y z
N MET A 1 -15.87 8.10 36.33
CA MET A 1 -14.63 8.06 35.52
C MET A 1 -15.00 8.39 34.08
N ALA A 2 -14.62 9.57 33.58
CA ALA A 2 -14.82 9.92 32.18
C ALA A 2 -13.64 9.34 31.38
N THR A 3 -13.86 8.22 30.70
CA THR A 3 -12.93 7.74 29.67
C THR A 3 -12.84 8.82 28.61
N LYS A 4 -11.70 9.50 28.53
CA LYS A 4 -11.36 10.40 27.42
C LYS A 4 -11.38 9.54 26.16
N VAL A 5 -12.52 9.50 25.47
CA VAL A 5 -12.63 8.92 24.13
C VAL A 5 -11.70 9.78 23.28
N VAL A 6 -10.51 9.24 22.99
CA VAL A 6 -9.58 9.83 22.03
C VAL A 6 -10.38 9.93 20.74
N LYS A 7 -10.72 11.14 20.32
CA LYS A 7 -11.49 11.37 19.09
C LYS A 7 -10.64 10.82 17.95
N GLU A 8 -11.02 9.66 17.42
CA GLU A 8 -10.47 9.12 16.18
C GLU A 8 -10.54 10.23 15.13
N GLU A 9 -9.43 10.47 14.43
CA GLU A 9 -9.34 11.50 13.41
C GLU A 9 -10.41 11.24 12.33
N VAL A 10 -11.38 12.15 12.23
CA VAL A 10 -12.47 12.02 11.28
C VAL A 10 -11.98 12.46 9.91
N ILE A 11 -11.76 11.48 9.01
CA ILE A 11 -11.43 11.75 7.61
C ILE A 11 -12.68 12.29 6.90
N ARG A 12 -12.60 13.51 6.37
CA ARG A 12 -13.67 14.15 5.58
C ARG A 12 -13.19 14.40 4.16
N ALA A 13 -13.90 13.84 3.18
CA ALA A 13 -13.63 14.06 1.77
C ALA A 13 -14.79 14.84 1.11
N ARG A 14 -14.46 15.81 0.25
CA ARG A 14 -15.43 16.44 -0.65
C ARG A 14 -15.54 15.60 -1.92
N VAL A 15 -16.77 15.32 -2.31
CA VAL A 15 -17.11 14.52 -3.50
C VAL A 15 -18.34 15.11 -4.17
N ASP A 16 -18.40 14.97 -5.49
CA ASP A 16 -19.56 15.39 -6.27
C ASP A 16 -20.84 14.72 -5.82
N LYS A 17 -21.96 15.43 -5.97
CA LYS A 17 -23.29 14.97 -5.53
C LYS A 17 -23.69 13.64 -6.18
N ASN A 18 -23.42 13.49 -7.47
CA ASN A 18 -23.70 12.26 -8.21
C ASN A 18 -22.84 11.09 -7.73
N LEU A 19 -21.55 11.33 -7.48
CA LEU A 19 -20.64 10.32 -6.97
C LEU A 19 -21.04 9.88 -5.56
N LYS A 20 -21.39 10.85 -4.69
CA LYS A 20 -21.92 10.58 -3.34
C LYS A 20 -23.15 9.70 -3.36
N TYR A 21 -24.08 9.93 -4.30
CA TYR A 21 -25.29 9.12 -4.44
C TYR A 21 -24.95 7.68 -4.82
N ARG A 22 -24.10 7.49 -5.84
CA ARG A 22 -23.64 6.17 -6.29
C ARG A 22 -22.93 5.40 -5.19
N LEU A 23 -22.03 6.06 -4.45
CA LEU A 23 -21.33 5.47 -3.31
C LEU A 23 -22.31 5.03 -2.21
N LYS A 24 -23.27 5.90 -1.85
CA LYS A 24 -24.30 5.55 -0.86
C LYS A 24 -25.12 4.34 -1.28
N LYS A 25 -25.52 4.25 -2.55
CA LYS A 25 -26.28 3.12 -3.09
C LYS A 25 -25.47 1.82 -2.96
N MET A 26 -24.21 1.83 -3.39
CA MET A 26 -23.31 0.69 -3.27
C MET A 26 -23.09 0.25 -1.82
N CYS A 27 -22.89 1.19 -0.88
CA CYS A 27 -22.74 0.87 0.54
C CYS A 27 -23.98 0.17 1.11
N LYS A 28 -25.19 0.63 0.73
CA LYS A 28 -26.44 -0.01 1.15
C LYS A 28 -26.57 -1.43 0.59
N GLU A 29 -26.29 -1.62 -0.69
CA GLU A 29 -26.34 -2.94 -1.35
C GLU A 29 -25.37 -3.93 -0.71
N LYS A 30 -24.16 -3.47 -0.39
CA LYS A 30 -23.12 -4.28 0.26
C LYS A 30 -23.28 -4.41 1.78
N LYS A 31 -24.29 -3.75 2.38
CA LYS A 31 -24.51 -3.70 3.84
C LYS A 31 -23.27 -3.27 4.63
N ILE A 32 -22.52 -2.30 4.10
CA ILE A 32 -21.33 -1.73 4.75
C ILE A 32 -21.51 -0.23 5.01
N SER A 33 -20.84 0.29 6.03
CA SER A 33 -20.82 1.73 6.27
C SER A 33 -19.87 2.46 5.31
N MET A 34 -20.13 3.75 5.07
CA MET A 34 -19.26 4.58 4.24
C MET A 34 -17.85 4.70 4.84
N SER A 35 -17.75 4.85 6.16
CA SER A 35 -16.47 4.93 6.87
C SER A 35 -15.67 3.65 6.70
N GLN A 36 -16.33 2.49 6.83
CA GLN A 36 -15.68 1.20 6.65
C GLN A 36 -15.22 0.97 5.21
N LEU A 37 -16.00 1.45 4.21
CA LEU A 37 -15.54 1.45 2.82
C LEU A 37 -14.27 2.28 2.64
N ILE A 38 -14.22 3.49 3.22
CA ILE A 38 -13.06 4.39 3.11
C ILE A 38 -11.84 3.76 3.79
N ILE A 39 -12.01 3.22 5.00
CA ILE A 39 -10.94 2.54 5.75
C ILE A 39 -10.38 1.38 4.90
N ASN A 40 -11.25 0.51 4.39
CA ASN A 40 -10.82 -0.64 3.58
C ASN A 40 -10.07 -0.21 2.31
N MET A 41 -10.48 0.89 1.68
CA MET A 41 -9.77 1.43 0.52
C MET A 41 -8.38 1.94 0.87
N ILE A 42 -8.25 2.66 2.00
CA ILE A 42 -6.97 3.17 2.50
C ILE A 42 -6.05 2.00 2.85
N GLU A 43 -6.53 1.04 3.63
CA GLU A 43 -5.76 -0.15 4.01
C GLU A 43 -5.26 -0.92 2.79
N ASN A 44 -6.10 -1.11 1.78
CA ASN A 44 -5.70 -1.79 0.55
C ASN A 44 -4.58 -1.05 -0.19
N GLU A 45 -4.65 0.28 -0.29
CA GLU A 45 -3.63 1.05 -1.01
C GLU A 45 -2.30 1.09 -0.22
N VAL A 46 -2.37 1.21 1.10
CA VAL A 46 -1.20 1.11 1.99
C VAL A 46 -0.54 -0.25 1.85
N ASN A 47 -1.31 -1.34 1.97
CA ASN A 47 -0.80 -2.71 1.84
C ASN A 47 -0.15 -2.95 0.47
N LYS A 48 -0.77 -2.44 -0.59
CA LYS A 48 -0.22 -2.54 -1.95
C LYS A 48 1.10 -1.78 -2.11
N TYR A 49 1.20 -0.59 -1.53
CA TYR A 49 2.44 0.18 -1.52
C TYR A 49 3.55 -0.55 -0.76
N GLU A 50 3.27 -1.03 0.44
CA GLU A 50 4.23 -1.78 1.26
C GLU A 50 4.71 -3.05 0.57
N PHE A 51 3.79 -3.78 -0.06
CA PHE A 51 4.12 -5.00 -0.81
C PHE A 51 5.06 -4.72 -1.97
N LYS A 52 4.80 -3.67 -2.76
CA LYS A 52 5.69 -3.23 -3.86
C LYS A 52 7.07 -2.87 -3.34
N MET A 53 7.15 -2.16 -2.21
CA MET A 53 8.42 -1.76 -1.60
C MET A 53 9.23 -2.97 -1.11
N LYS A 54 8.58 -3.94 -0.47
CA LYS A 54 9.23 -5.20 -0.05
C LYS A 54 9.79 -5.96 -1.24
N ASN A 55 8.99 -6.13 -2.30
CA ASN A 55 9.43 -6.84 -3.51
C ASN A 55 10.57 -6.12 -4.23
N LYS A 56 10.52 -4.78 -4.32
CA LYS A 56 11.59 -3.99 -4.91
C LYS A 56 12.93 -4.23 -4.18
N LYS A 57 12.94 -4.16 -2.84
CA LYS A 57 14.14 -4.45 -2.03
C LYS A 57 14.71 -5.85 -2.28
N ILE A 58 13.83 -6.85 -2.41
CA ILE A 58 14.26 -8.23 -2.70
C ILE A 58 14.90 -8.32 -4.10
N ILE A 59 14.30 -7.68 -5.11
CA ILE A 59 14.83 -7.68 -6.47
C ILE A 59 16.18 -6.94 -6.51
N ASP A 60 16.27 -5.77 -5.89
CA ASP A 60 17.49 -4.96 -5.85
C ASP A 60 18.64 -5.74 -5.17
N SER A 61 18.39 -6.40 -4.03
CA SER A 61 19.42 -7.21 -3.36
C SER A 61 19.90 -8.41 -4.18
N ARG A 62 19.00 -9.04 -4.95
CA ARG A 62 19.35 -10.13 -5.88
C ARG A 62 20.18 -9.62 -7.06
N ALA A 63 19.82 -8.45 -7.61
CA ALA A 63 20.56 -7.81 -8.69
C ALA A 63 21.98 -7.47 -8.24
N GLU A 64 22.13 -6.79 -7.09
CA GLU A 64 23.45 -6.47 -6.52
C GLU A 64 24.29 -7.73 -6.25
N GLY A 65 23.68 -8.78 -5.70
CA GLY A 65 24.37 -10.05 -5.46
C GLY A 65 24.87 -10.69 -6.76
N THR A 66 24.09 -10.58 -7.82
CA THR A 66 24.43 -11.13 -9.15
C THR A 66 25.53 -10.31 -9.81
N GLU A 67 25.46 -8.98 -9.74
CA GLU A 67 26.51 -8.07 -10.24
C GLU A 67 27.85 -8.31 -9.54
N LYS A 68 27.84 -8.46 -8.20
CA LYS A 68 29.04 -8.79 -7.42
C LYS A 68 29.66 -10.12 -7.86
N LYS A 69 28.84 -11.15 -8.12
CA LYS A 69 29.32 -12.45 -8.63
C LYS A 69 29.90 -12.33 -10.04
N LEU A 70 29.22 -11.61 -10.94
CA LEU A 70 29.69 -11.34 -12.30
C LEU A 70 31.03 -10.60 -12.31
N LYS A 71 31.20 -9.59 -11.45
CA LYS A 71 32.45 -8.84 -11.32
C LYS A 71 33.62 -9.75 -10.91
N LYS A 72 33.41 -10.60 -9.90
CA LYS A 72 34.40 -11.59 -9.46
C LYS A 72 34.78 -12.58 -10.55
N LEU A 73 33.82 -13.05 -11.36
CA LEU A 73 34.09 -13.96 -12.48
C LEU A 73 34.92 -13.26 -13.57
N LYS A 74 34.60 -12.01 -13.92
CA LYS A 74 35.37 -11.22 -14.89
C LYS A 74 36.81 -10.96 -14.42
N GLU A 75 37.02 -10.70 -13.14
CA GLU A 75 38.36 -10.53 -12.57
C GLU A 75 39.19 -11.82 -12.67
N LYS A 76 38.60 -12.97 -12.37
CA LYS A 76 39.26 -14.28 -12.53
C LYS A 76 39.67 -14.59 -13.97
N LEU A 77 38.83 -14.22 -14.94
CA LEU A 77 39.11 -14.42 -16.38
C LEU A 77 40.19 -13.47 -16.93
N LYS A 78 40.44 -12.33 -16.27
CA LYS A 78 41.49 -11.37 -16.67
C LYS A 78 42.86 -11.66 -16.05
N GLY A 79 42.91 -12.51 -15.01
CA GLY A 79 44.15 -12.93 -14.35
C GLY A 79 44.72 -14.24 -14.88
N GLN A 80 44.11 -14.82 -15.93
CA GLN A 80 44.65 -15.92 -16.75
C GLN A 80 45.22 -15.33 -18.04
#